data_AF-X0SNZ8-F1
#
_entry.id   AF-X0SNZ8-F1
#
_cell.length_a   1.000
_cell.length_b   1.000
_cell.length_c   1.000
_cell.angle_alpha   90.00
_cell.angle_beta   90.00
_cell.angle_gamma   90.00
#
_symmetry.space_group_name_H-M   'P 1'
#
loop_
_entity.id
_entity.type
_entity.pdbx_description
1 polymer ?
#
loop_
_entity_poly.entity_id
_entity_poly.type
_entity_poly.pdbx_seq_one_letter_code
_entity_poly.pdbx_strand_id
1 'polypeptide(L)'
;MTEAQPRLVDTGRGYTITYRGKALYSPRDPQGGAIRRVEKIVLEPKTLVLIPSLGLGYGIPELLDKIPDSCHILCIEVDERLFKLALSAGPALPKSNRLTIIRTTQPKQAAAVVHKLGLWRFRRLLPLHLSGGYQLYRREYRELQEALEEEIRLFWQNKLTLVALAHLWLKNLFTNLRLLPEAGDISELSTDRPVLVTGAGPSLEKSLDWIARIRKQTILMAVD
;
A
#
# COMPACT_ATOMS: atom_id res chain seq x y z
N MET A 1 21.26 27.24 -9.35
CA MET A 1 21.95 26.24 -8.49
C MET A 1 21.96 24.92 -9.23
N THR A 2 23.13 24.46 -9.68
CA THR A 2 23.27 23.15 -10.34
C THR A 2 22.78 22.09 -9.36
N GLU A 3 21.70 21.39 -9.71
CA GLU A 3 21.19 20.34 -8.85
C GLU A 3 22.30 19.29 -8.67
N ALA A 4 22.70 19.04 -7.42
CA ALA A 4 23.73 18.05 -7.13
C ALA A 4 23.35 16.71 -7.80
N GLN A 5 24.33 16.00 -8.35
CA GLN A 5 24.18 14.63 -8.84
C GLN A 5 24.71 13.66 -7.76
N PRO A 6 24.09 12.48 -7.60
CA PRO A 6 24.62 11.46 -6.70
C PRO A 6 25.93 10.92 -7.28
N ARG A 7 26.96 10.81 -6.43
CA ARG A 7 28.29 10.34 -6.83
C ARG A 7 28.65 9.08 -6.08
N LEU A 8 29.09 8.06 -6.81
CA LEU A 8 29.72 6.90 -6.23
C LEU A 8 31.12 7.28 -5.73
N VAL A 9 31.45 6.90 -4.51
CA VAL A 9 32.76 7.19 -3.89
C VAL A 9 33.34 5.88 -3.38
N ASP A 10 34.53 5.54 -3.87
CA ASP A 10 35.31 4.44 -3.34
C ASP A 10 35.95 4.85 -2.00
N THR A 11 35.81 3.98 -1.02
CA THR A 11 36.33 4.19 0.34
C THR A 11 37.53 3.30 0.65
N GLY A 12 37.98 2.48 -0.31
CA GLY A 12 38.97 1.42 -0.12
C GLY A 12 38.41 0.17 0.60
N ARG A 13 37.16 0.23 1.09
CA ARG A 13 36.44 -0.87 1.75
C ARG A 13 35.06 -1.12 1.12
N GLY A 14 34.90 -0.68 -0.13
CA GLY A 14 33.64 -0.68 -0.88
C GLY A 14 33.17 0.73 -1.20
N TYR A 15 31.98 0.83 -1.80
CA TYR A 15 31.44 2.09 -2.29
C TYR A 15 30.39 2.68 -1.38
N THR A 16 30.37 4.02 -1.27
CA THR A 16 29.25 4.80 -0.74
C THR A 16 28.71 5.74 -1.82
N ILE A 17 27.50 6.27 -1.61
CA ILE A 17 26.94 7.33 -2.46
C ILE A 17 26.99 8.63 -1.67
N THR A 18 27.60 9.66 -2.23
CA THR A 18 27.49 11.03 -1.72
C THR A 18 26.45 11.79 -2.53
N TYR A 19 25.42 12.28 -1.85
CA TYR A 19 24.33 13.02 -2.48
C TYR A 19 23.78 14.11 -1.56
N ARG A 20 23.60 15.32 -2.11
CA ARG A 20 23.09 16.51 -1.37
C ARG A 20 23.82 16.76 -0.04
N GLY A 21 25.15 16.64 -0.05
CA GLY A 21 26.00 16.85 1.13
C GLY A 21 25.97 15.72 2.17
N LYS A 22 25.33 14.58 1.87
CA LYS A 22 25.24 13.43 2.77
C LYS A 22 25.84 12.18 2.13
N ALA A 23 26.51 11.36 2.92
CA ALA A 23 26.88 10.00 2.53
C ALA A 23 25.70 9.06 2.86
N LEU A 24 25.26 8.24 1.90
CA LEU A 24 24.14 7.31 2.09
C LEU A 24 24.58 6.03 2.81
N TYR A 25 25.87 5.74 2.84
CA TYR A 25 26.47 4.67 3.64
C TYR A 25 27.65 5.22 4.43
N SER A 26 27.98 4.55 5.54
CA SER A 26 29.16 4.90 6.34
C SER A 26 30.42 4.78 5.49
N PRO A 27 31.23 5.84 5.33
CA PRO A 27 32.48 5.72 4.57
C PRO A 27 33.49 4.74 5.20
N ARG A 28 33.39 4.49 6.51
CA ARG A 28 34.29 3.56 7.24
C ARG A 28 33.92 2.09 7.06
N ASP A 29 32.64 1.83 6.78
CA ASP A 29 32.06 0.49 6.67
C ASP A 29 30.77 0.58 5.82
N PRO A 30 30.89 0.68 4.48
CA PRO A 30 29.74 0.97 3.62
C PRO A 30 28.67 -0.13 3.65
N GLN A 31 29.07 -1.39 3.78
CA GLN A 31 28.18 -2.55 3.74
C GLN A 31 27.70 -2.98 5.13
N GLY A 32 28.60 -3.02 6.13
CA GLY A 32 28.33 -3.66 7.40
C GLY A 32 27.19 -3.01 8.19
N GLY A 33 26.93 -1.71 7.99
CA GLY A 33 25.76 -1.06 8.55
C GLY A 33 24.43 -1.64 8.08
N ALA A 34 24.32 -1.99 6.79
CA ALA A 34 23.13 -2.62 6.23
C ALA A 34 23.00 -4.07 6.69
N ILE A 35 24.09 -4.84 6.62
CA ILE A 35 24.15 -6.25 7.05
C ILE A 35 23.75 -6.40 8.52
N ARG A 36 24.31 -5.59 9.43
CA ARG A 36 23.96 -5.61 10.86
C ARG A 36 22.49 -5.29 11.12
N ARG A 37 21.82 -4.50 10.26
CA ARG A 37 20.38 -4.26 10.39
C ARG A 37 19.59 -5.49 9.96
N VAL A 38 19.97 -6.14 8.86
CA VAL A 38 19.37 -7.41 8.40
C VAL A 38 19.55 -8.51 9.43
N GLU A 39 20.70 -8.60 10.11
CA GLU A 39 20.92 -9.60 11.16
C GLU A 39 19.98 -9.42 12.36
N LYS A 40 19.63 -8.17 12.71
CA LYS A 40 18.81 -7.84 13.88
C LYS A 40 17.31 -8.00 13.68
N ILE A 41 16.81 -8.01 12.44
CA ILE A 41 15.37 -8.16 12.22
C ILE A 41 14.92 -9.58 12.57
N VAL A 42 13.74 -9.69 13.20
CA VAL A 42 13.00 -10.94 13.32
C VAL A 42 11.82 -10.84 12.37
N LEU A 43 11.74 -11.77 11.43
CA LEU A 43 10.72 -11.79 10.39
C LEU A 43 9.69 -12.85 10.69
N GLU A 44 8.45 -12.43 10.80
CA GLU A 44 7.34 -13.36 10.81
C GLU A 44 6.91 -13.71 9.37
N PRO A 45 6.33 -14.91 9.14
CA PRO A 45 5.74 -15.28 7.86
C PRO A 45 4.74 -14.24 7.34
N LYS A 46 4.51 -14.25 6.02
CA LYS A 46 3.53 -13.38 5.34
C LYS A 46 3.81 -11.88 5.58
N THR A 47 5.08 -11.49 5.54
CA THR A 47 5.51 -10.09 5.71
C THR A 47 5.97 -9.50 4.38
N LEU A 48 5.46 -8.32 4.04
CA LEU A 48 6.02 -7.49 2.98
C LEU A 48 7.12 -6.61 3.60
N VAL A 49 8.37 -6.85 3.25
CA VAL A 49 9.50 -6.04 3.73
C VAL A 49 9.68 -4.85 2.79
N LEU A 50 9.41 -3.65 3.28
CA LEU A 50 9.60 -2.41 2.52
C LEU A 50 11.01 -1.87 2.75
N ILE A 51 11.78 -1.70 1.69
CA ILE A 51 13.07 -1.00 1.72
C ILE A 51 12.88 0.36 1.05
N PRO A 52 12.73 1.45 1.82
CA PRO A 52 12.69 2.78 1.27
C PRO A 52 14.11 3.26 0.96
N SER A 53 14.31 3.67 -0.28
CA SER A 53 15.58 3.96 -0.94
C SER A 53 16.47 2.74 -1.18
N LEU A 54 16.71 2.48 -2.46
CA LEU A 54 17.51 1.36 -2.95
C LEU A 54 19.00 1.54 -2.61
N GLY A 55 19.52 2.75 -2.77
CA GLY A 55 20.95 3.02 -2.62
C GLY A 55 21.81 2.12 -3.53
N LEU A 56 22.73 1.37 -2.93
CA LEU A 56 23.60 0.39 -3.61
C LEU A 56 23.11 -1.07 -3.43
N GLY A 57 21.94 -1.28 -2.83
CA GLY A 57 21.39 -2.62 -2.61
C GLY A 57 22.08 -3.46 -1.53
N TYR A 58 23.00 -2.89 -0.75
CA TYR A 58 23.63 -3.61 0.37
C TYR A 58 22.59 -4.11 1.38
N GLY A 59 22.76 -5.34 1.85
CA GLY A 59 21.82 -6.02 2.73
C GLY A 59 20.68 -6.76 2.00
N ILE A 60 20.42 -6.48 0.72
CA ILE A 60 19.35 -7.18 -0.02
C ILE A 60 19.67 -8.67 -0.22
N PRO A 61 20.89 -9.07 -0.63
CA PRO A 61 21.23 -10.50 -0.73
C PRO A 61 21.07 -11.23 0.60
N GLU A 62 21.62 -10.67 1.68
CA GLU A 62 21.56 -11.27 3.02
C GLU A 62 20.11 -11.35 3.53
N LEU A 63 19.29 -10.37 3.17
CA LEU A 63 17.87 -10.37 3.50
C LEU A 63 17.11 -11.45 2.72
N LEU A 64 17.40 -11.62 1.44
CA LEU A 64 16.80 -12.69 0.61
C LEU A 64 17.08 -14.08 1.17
N ASP A 65 18.30 -14.31 1.66
CA ASP A 65 18.68 -15.58 2.28
C ASP A 65 17.96 -15.81 3.62
N LYS A 66 17.64 -14.72 4.33
CA LYS A 66 17.02 -14.76 5.66
C LYS A 66 15.49 -14.82 5.65
N ILE A 67 14.82 -14.23 4.66
CA ILE A 67 13.35 -14.12 4.69
C ILE A 67 12.67 -15.48 4.48
N PRO A 68 11.55 -15.77 5.18
CA PRO A 68 10.71 -16.92 4.87
C PRO A 68 10.15 -16.87 3.44
N ASP A 69 9.81 -18.03 2.86
CA ASP A 69 9.24 -18.13 1.50
C ASP A 69 7.93 -17.38 1.31
N SER A 70 7.17 -17.20 2.39
CA SER A 70 5.92 -16.45 2.40
C SER A 70 6.11 -14.93 2.41
N CYS A 71 7.35 -14.44 2.54
CA CYS A 71 7.68 -13.03 2.56
C CYS A 71 8.13 -12.54 1.18
N HIS A 72 8.11 -11.23 1.00
CA HIS A 72 8.54 -10.57 -0.23
C HIS A 72 9.22 -9.24 0.11
N ILE A 73 10.25 -8.87 -0.64
CA ILE A 73 10.95 -7.59 -0.49
C ILE A 73 10.44 -6.64 -1.57
N LEU A 74 9.92 -5.50 -1.15
CA LEU A 74 9.58 -4.39 -2.03
C LEU A 74 10.55 -3.24 -1.75
N CYS A 75 11.44 -2.98 -2.70
CA CYS A 75 12.31 -1.81 -2.65
C CYS A 75 11.69 -0.68 -3.49
N ILE A 76 11.56 0.50 -2.90
CA ILE A 76 11.04 1.68 -3.59
C ILE A 76 12.09 2.78 -3.55
N GLU A 77 12.43 3.31 -4.72
CA GLU A 77 13.25 4.52 -4.84
C GLU A 77 12.41 5.66 -5.42
N VAL A 78 12.41 6.81 -4.76
CA VAL A 78 11.66 7.99 -5.23
C VAL A 78 12.48 8.86 -6.18
N ASP A 79 13.81 8.83 -6.04
CA ASP A 79 14.73 9.66 -6.80
C ASP A 79 15.24 8.94 -8.06
N GLU A 80 14.97 9.52 -9.22
CA GLU A 80 15.39 8.95 -10.50
C GLU A 80 16.91 8.85 -10.66
N ARG A 81 17.68 9.79 -10.10
CA ARG A 81 19.14 9.79 -10.19
C ARG A 81 19.74 8.71 -9.32
N LEU A 82 19.20 8.52 -8.10
CA LEU A 82 19.61 7.42 -7.24
C LEU A 82 19.24 6.06 -7.85
N PHE A 83 18.03 5.95 -8.43
CA PHE A 83 17.60 4.74 -9.11
C PHE A 83 18.51 4.40 -10.30
N LYS A 84 18.82 5.38 -11.15
CA LYS A 84 19.74 5.22 -12.27
C LYS A 84 21.13 4.81 -11.81
N LEU A 85 21.69 5.50 -10.80
CA LEU A 85 23.01 5.18 -10.27
C LEU A 85 23.09 3.75 -9.73
N ALA A 86 22.06 3.31 -9.00
CA ALA A 86 21.98 1.95 -8.47
C ALA A 86 22.01 0.89 -9.57
N LEU A 87 21.35 1.14 -10.70
CA LEU A 87 21.29 0.20 -11.83
C LEU A 87 22.52 0.21 -12.73
N SER A 88 23.21 1.35 -12.87
CA SER A 88 24.30 1.49 -13.85
C SER A 88 25.70 1.42 -13.25
N ALA A 89 25.88 1.83 -12.00
CA ALA A 89 27.20 1.98 -11.38
C ALA A 89 27.32 1.29 -10.01
N GLY A 90 26.22 0.76 -9.47
CA GLY A 90 26.21 0.02 -8.23
C GLY A 90 26.62 -1.46 -8.39
N PRO A 91 26.75 -2.20 -7.28
CA PRO A 91 26.82 -3.66 -7.31
C PRO A 91 25.62 -4.25 -8.05
N ALA A 92 25.83 -5.40 -8.69
CA ALA A 92 24.74 -6.11 -9.36
C ALA A 92 23.64 -6.47 -8.34
N LEU A 93 22.42 -5.99 -8.61
CA LEU A 93 21.28 -6.31 -7.78
C LEU A 93 20.87 -7.78 -7.98
N PRO A 94 20.53 -8.50 -6.90
CA PRO A 94 20.16 -9.91 -7.00
C PRO A 94 18.87 -10.06 -7.82
N LYS A 95 18.82 -11.10 -8.66
CA LYS A 95 17.59 -11.49 -9.36
C LYS A 95 16.85 -12.51 -8.51
N SER A 96 15.64 -12.19 -8.09
CA SER A 96 14.80 -13.07 -7.28
C SER A 96 13.33 -12.81 -7.54
N ASN A 97 12.51 -13.86 -7.55
CA ASN A 97 11.05 -13.74 -7.60
C ASN A 97 10.45 -13.20 -6.29
N ARG A 98 11.24 -13.15 -5.20
CA ARG A 98 10.88 -12.58 -3.90
C ARG A 98 11.38 -11.13 -3.72
N LEU A 99 11.92 -10.52 -4.79
CA LEU A 99 12.38 -9.14 -4.80
C LEU A 99 11.70 -8.37 -5.91
N THR A 100 11.05 -7.27 -5.55
CA THR A 100 10.52 -6.29 -6.49
C THR A 100 11.15 -4.94 -6.20
N ILE A 101 11.74 -4.34 -7.23
CA ILE A 101 12.36 -3.02 -7.15
C ILE A 101 11.60 -2.11 -8.11
N ILE A 102 11.08 -1.00 -7.59
CA ILE A 102 10.37 0.00 -8.39
C ILE A 102 10.88 1.40 -8.10
N ARG A 103 10.70 2.28 -9.09
CA ARG A 103 10.85 3.71 -8.91
C ARG A 103 9.50 4.38 -8.97
N THR A 104 9.05 5.00 -7.89
CA THR A 104 7.81 5.76 -7.88
C THR A 104 7.77 6.74 -6.71
N THR A 105 7.09 7.87 -6.91
CA THR A 105 6.69 8.81 -5.87
C THR A 105 5.21 8.69 -5.54
N GLN A 106 4.47 7.83 -6.24
CA GLN A 106 3.01 7.78 -6.17
C GLN A 106 2.54 6.57 -5.34
N PRO A 107 1.86 6.80 -4.21
CA PRO A 107 1.29 5.73 -3.39
C PRO A 107 0.41 4.74 -4.17
N LYS A 108 -0.42 5.24 -5.09
CA LYS A 108 -1.27 4.40 -5.95
C LYS A 108 -0.48 3.42 -6.81
N GLN A 109 0.69 3.82 -7.32
CA GLN A 109 1.53 2.93 -8.12
C GLN A 109 2.18 1.85 -7.26
N ALA A 110 2.66 2.21 -6.06
CA ALA A 110 3.20 1.24 -5.10
C ALA A 110 2.12 0.23 -4.67
N ALA A 111 0.91 0.71 -4.36
CA ALA A 111 -0.24 -0.14 -4.05
C ALA A 111 -0.56 -1.09 -5.22
N ALA A 112 -0.64 -0.60 -6.46
CA ALA A 112 -0.91 -1.43 -7.63
C ALA A 112 0.12 -2.57 -7.81
N VAL A 113 1.39 -2.32 -7.47
CA VAL A 113 2.44 -3.36 -7.46
C VAL A 113 2.15 -4.41 -6.40
N VAL A 114 1.80 -4.01 -5.18
CA VAL A 114 1.46 -4.97 -4.10
C VAL A 114 0.20 -5.77 -4.44
N HIS A 115 -0.81 -5.14 -5.05
CA HIS A 115 -2.00 -5.83 -5.57
C HIS A 115 -1.63 -6.92 -6.59
N LYS A 116 -0.74 -6.62 -7.55
CA LYS A 116 -0.23 -7.60 -8.52
C LYS A 116 0.57 -8.73 -7.88
N LEU A 117 1.32 -8.46 -6.81
CA LEU A 117 2.04 -9.48 -6.05
C LEU A 117 1.09 -10.43 -5.28
N GLY A 118 -0.14 -9.99 -5.08
CA GLY A 118 -1.19 -10.69 -4.34
C GLY A 118 -1.27 -10.19 -2.90
N LEU A 119 -2.06 -9.15 -2.68
CA LEU A 119 -2.20 -8.48 -1.38
C LEU A 119 -2.54 -9.44 -0.22
N TRP A 120 -3.31 -10.50 -0.51
CA TRP A 120 -3.68 -11.56 0.44
C TRP A 120 -2.50 -12.37 0.99
N ARG A 121 -1.32 -12.29 0.37
CA ARG A 121 -0.10 -12.96 0.84
C ARG A 121 0.47 -12.29 2.07
N PHE A 122 0.21 -11.00 2.28
CA PHE A 122 0.86 -10.19 3.29
C PHE A 122 -0.11 -9.87 4.42
N ARG A 123 0.30 -10.14 5.66
CA ARG A 123 -0.42 -9.80 6.90
C ARG A 123 0.03 -8.49 7.51
N ARG A 124 1.22 -8.03 7.11
CA ARG A 124 1.91 -6.87 7.68
C ARG A 124 2.95 -6.33 6.72
N LEU A 125 3.29 -5.06 6.95
CA LEU A 125 4.42 -4.38 6.34
C LEU A 125 5.52 -4.24 7.39
N LEU A 126 6.78 -4.46 6.99
CA LEU A 126 7.94 -4.13 7.81
C LEU A 126 8.85 -3.16 7.06
N PRO A 127 8.96 -1.89 7.47
CA PRO A 127 9.95 -0.98 6.90
C PRO A 127 11.36 -1.32 7.40
N LEU A 128 12.31 -1.41 6.48
CA LEU A 128 13.72 -1.69 6.76
C LEU A 128 14.64 -0.70 6.04
N HIS A 129 15.24 0.20 6.81
CA HIS A 129 16.13 1.23 6.28
C HIS A 129 17.56 0.71 6.14
N LEU A 130 17.97 0.37 4.92
CA LEU A 130 19.32 -0.14 4.65
C LEU A 130 20.32 0.97 4.25
N SER A 131 19.83 2.11 3.77
CA SER A 131 20.65 3.26 3.38
C SER A 131 20.20 4.55 4.07
N GLY A 132 21.06 5.57 4.03
CA GLY A 132 20.75 6.94 4.42
C GLY A 132 19.85 7.67 3.42
N GLY A 133 19.50 7.06 2.28
CA GLY A 133 18.68 7.67 1.24
C GLY A 133 17.26 8.01 1.72
N TYR A 134 16.72 7.23 2.68
CA TYR A 134 15.46 7.55 3.35
C TYR A 134 15.42 8.99 3.91
N GLN A 135 16.54 9.49 4.44
CA GLN A 135 16.61 10.82 5.05
C GLN A 135 16.57 11.98 4.04
N LEU A 136 16.71 11.68 2.74
CA LEU A 136 16.61 12.70 1.69
C LEU A 136 15.16 13.00 1.30
N TYR A 137 14.28 12.02 1.44
CA TYR A 137 12.89 12.06 0.99
C TYR A 137 11.95 11.42 2.02
N ARG A 138 12.14 11.79 3.29
CA ARG A 138 11.48 11.14 4.43
C ARG A 138 9.96 11.20 4.34
N ARG A 139 9.42 12.32 3.86
CA ARG A 139 7.96 12.50 3.74
C ARG A 139 7.40 11.58 2.67
N GLU A 140 8.01 11.58 1.49
CA GLU A 140 7.59 10.77 0.34
C GLU A 140 7.64 9.27 0.67
N TYR A 141 8.71 8.82 1.33
CA TYR A 141 8.82 7.42 1.77
C TYR A 141 7.80 7.05 2.84
N ARG A 142 7.46 7.99 3.74
CA ARG A 142 6.43 7.77 4.76
C ARG A 142 5.04 7.68 4.13
N GLU A 143 4.70 8.56 3.20
CA GLU A 143 3.43 8.52 2.47
C GLU A 143 3.26 7.19 1.71
N LEU A 144 4.33 6.70 1.08
CA LEU A 144 4.35 5.38 0.44
C LEU A 144 4.12 4.26 1.46
N GLN A 145 4.83 4.29 2.59
CA GLN A 145 4.68 3.28 3.65
C GLN A 145 3.25 3.25 4.20
N GLU A 146 2.70 4.41 4.60
CA GLU A 146 1.37 4.52 5.20
C GLU A 146 0.28 4.02 4.25
N ALA A 147 0.39 4.34 2.95
CA ALA A 147 -0.54 3.82 1.95
C ALA A 147 -0.46 2.30 1.82
N LEU A 148 0.73 1.71 1.82
CA LEU A 148 0.88 0.26 1.76
C LEU A 148 0.35 -0.45 3.02
N GLU A 149 0.56 0.15 4.20
CA GLU A 149 -0.01 -0.34 5.46
C GLU A 149 -1.55 -0.30 5.43
N GLU A 150 -2.13 0.79 4.92
CA GLU A 150 -3.58 0.92 4.75
C GLU A 150 -4.14 -0.14 3.79
N GLU A 151 -3.53 -0.36 2.63
CA GLU A 151 -3.98 -1.38 1.67
C GLU A 151 -4.02 -2.78 2.30
N ILE A 152 -2.96 -3.17 3.00
CA ILE A 152 -2.90 -4.47 3.69
C ILE A 152 -3.97 -4.56 4.79
N ARG A 153 -4.15 -3.49 5.57
CA ARG A 153 -5.15 -3.41 6.64
C ARG A 153 -6.57 -3.54 6.09
N LEU A 154 -6.95 -2.69 5.12
CA LEU A 154 -8.29 -2.68 4.52
C LEU A 154 -8.63 -4.02 3.90
N PHE A 155 -7.67 -4.66 3.22
CA PHE A 155 -7.88 -5.98 2.64
C PHE A 155 -8.28 -7.01 3.70
N TRP A 156 -7.57 -7.06 4.82
CA TRP A 156 -7.87 -8.02 5.88
C TRP A 156 -9.11 -7.68 6.68
N GLN A 157 -9.38 -6.39 6.93
CA GLN A 157 -10.63 -5.96 7.54
C GLN A 157 -11.83 -6.39 6.69
N ASN A 158 -11.81 -6.07 5.39
CA ASN A 158 -12.86 -6.47 4.46
C ASN A 158 -13.01 -8.00 4.41
N LYS A 159 -11.89 -8.72 4.33
CA LYS A 159 -11.92 -10.19 4.30
C LYS A 159 -12.49 -10.81 5.57
N LEU A 160 -12.17 -10.27 6.74
CA LEU A 160 -12.74 -10.75 8.00
C LEU A 160 -14.25 -10.47 8.07
N THR A 161 -14.68 -9.28 7.65
CA THR A 161 -16.11 -8.94 7.54
C THR A 161 -16.84 -9.90 6.60
N LEU A 162 -16.28 -10.15 5.41
CA LEU A 162 -16.84 -11.10 4.45
C LEU A 162 -16.99 -12.49 5.07
N VAL A 163 -15.97 -12.99 5.77
CA VAL A 163 -16.02 -14.31 6.42
C VAL A 163 -17.07 -14.35 7.54
N ALA A 164 -17.12 -13.32 8.38
CA ALA A 164 -18.06 -13.26 9.49
C ALA A 164 -19.52 -13.17 9.03
N LEU A 165 -19.78 -12.42 7.95
CA LEU A 165 -21.14 -12.20 7.43
C LEU A 165 -21.56 -13.21 6.36
N ALA A 166 -20.64 -14.02 5.82
CA ALA A 166 -20.90 -14.95 4.72
C ALA A 166 -22.12 -15.85 5.00
N HIS A 167 -22.21 -16.42 6.20
CA HIS A 167 -23.33 -17.30 6.54
C HIS A 167 -24.67 -16.56 6.54
N LEU A 168 -24.72 -15.37 7.15
CA LEU A 168 -25.92 -14.55 7.20
C LEU A 168 -26.35 -14.12 5.80
N TRP A 169 -25.40 -13.68 4.97
CA TRP A 169 -25.69 -13.26 3.60
C TRP A 169 -26.20 -14.42 2.74
N LEU A 170 -25.60 -15.62 2.84
CA LEU A 170 -26.09 -16.79 2.12
C LEU A 170 -27.48 -17.21 2.61
N LYS A 171 -27.72 -17.22 3.93
CA LYS A 171 -29.04 -17.51 4.49
C LYS A 171 -30.09 -16.54 3.93
N ASN A 172 -29.81 -15.24 3.98
CA ASN A 172 -30.73 -14.21 3.50
C ASN A 172 -30.95 -14.33 1.99
N LEU A 173 -29.89 -14.58 1.21
CA LEU A 173 -30.00 -14.83 -0.23
C LEU A 173 -30.98 -15.97 -0.51
N PHE A 174 -30.80 -17.15 0.08
CA PHE A 174 -31.70 -18.28 -0.17
C PHE A 174 -33.11 -18.06 0.37
N THR A 175 -33.24 -17.39 1.52
CA THR A 175 -34.56 -17.06 2.11
C THR A 175 -35.35 -16.12 1.21
N ASN A 176 -34.68 -15.15 0.59
CA ASN A 176 -35.30 -14.14 -0.25
C ASN A 176 -35.40 -14.56 -1.72
N LEU A 177 -34.60 -15.53 -2.18
CA LEU A 177 -34.61 -16.00 -3.57
C LEU A 177 -36.00 -16.47 -4.02
N ARG A 178 -36.78 -17.05 -3.11
CA ARG A 178 -38.16 -17.47 -3.39
C ARG A 178 -39.11 -16.32 -3.72
N LEU A 179 -38.78 -15.09 -3.32
CA LEU A 179 -39.56 -13.88 -3.61
C LEU A 179 -39.22 -13.29 -4.98
N LEU A 180 -38.15 -13.77 -5.63
CA LEU A 180 -37.67 -13.21 -6.89
C LEU A 180 -38.71 -13.25 -8.02
N PRO A 181 -39.52 -14.33 -8.19
CA PRO A 181 -40.57 -14.34 -9.21
C PRO A 181 -41.65 -13.27 -9.00
N GLU A 182 -41.88 -12.84 -7.75
CA GLU A 182 -42.88 -11.83 -7.39
C GLU A 182 -42.33 -10.40 -7.40
N ALA A 183 -41.00 -10.22 -7.52
CA ALA A 183 -40.34 -8.94 -7.38
C ALA A 183 -40.54 -8.00 -8.59
N GLY A 184 -41.03 -8.51 -9.73
CA GLY A 184 -41.19 -7.76 -10.98
C GLY A 184 -39.87 -7.40 -11.66
N ASP A 185 -39.95 -6.66 -12.77
CA ASP A 185 -38.77 -6.15 -13.47
C ASP A 185 -38.36 -4.78 -12.91
N ILE A 186 -37.07 -4.53 -12.75
CA ILE A 186 -36.56 -3.23 -12.29
C ILE A 186 -36.90 -2.09 -13.27
N SER A 187 -37.11 -2.40 -14.55
CA SER A 187 -37.57 -1.43 -15.54
C SER A 187 -39.01 -0.98 -15.30
N GLU A 188 -39.82 -1.76 -14.57
CA GLU A 188 -41.18 -1.40 -14.19
C GLU A 188 -41.22 -0.44 -12.98
N LEU A 189 -40.12 -0.32 -12.23
CA LEU A 189 -39.93 0.66 -11.15
C LEU A 189 -39.72 2.07 -11.72
N SER A 190 -40.80 2.63 -12.28
CA SER A 190 -40.87 4.00 -12.79
C SER A 190 -42.01 4.77 -12.13
N THR A 191 -41.84 6.08 -12.01
CA THR A 191 -42.83 6.96 -11.37
C THR A 191 -42.69 8.39 -11.90
N ASP A 192 -43.80 9.02 -12.23
CA ASP A 192 -43.86 10.45 -12.56
C ASP A 192 -43.87 11.34 -11.30
N ARG A 193 -44.07 10.73 -10.12
CA ARG A 193 -44.01 11.45 -8.84
C ARG A 193 -42.55 11.66 -8.42
N PRO A 194 -42.21 12.85 -7.89
CA PRO A 194 -40.88 13.10 -7.32
C PRO A 194 -40.54 12.11 -6.21
N VAL A 195 -39.30 11.60 -6.25
CA VAL A 195 -38.75 10.70 -5.22
C VAL A 195 -37.84 11.51 -4.31
N LEU A 196 -38.14 11.53 -3.01
CA LEU A 196 -37.27 12.06 -1.97
C LEU A 196 -36.50 10.91 -1.34
N VAL A 197 -35.18 10.90 -1.53
CA VAL A 197 -34.29 9.89 -0.94
C VAL A 197 -33.73 10.43 0.37
N THR A 198 -33.92 9.69 1.47
CA THR A 198 -33.48 10.08 2.82
C THR A 198 -32.58 9.02 3.42
N GLY A 199 -31.32 9.36 3.68
CA GLY A 199 -30.39 8.52 4.43
C GLY A 199 -30.44 8.76 5.94
N ALA A 200 -29.73 7.95 6.72
CA ALA A 200 -29.65 8.04 8.19
C ALA A 200 -28.76 9.20 8.72
N GLY A 201 -28.46 10.21 7.90
CA GLY A 201 -27.57 11.32 8.28
C GLY A 201 -28.20 12.30 9.28
N PRO A 202 -27.45 12.85 10.25
CA PRO A 202 -27.98 13.75 11.27
C PRO A 202 -28.54 15.06 10.71
N SER A 203 -28.18 15.45 9.48
CA SER A 203 -28.77 16.60 8.80
C SER A 203 -30.24 16.41 8.42
N LEU A 204 -30.74 15.16 8.38
CA LEU A 204 -32.14 14.86 8.04
C LEU A 204 -33.12 15.53 9.01
N GLU A 205 -32.74 15.66 10.28
CA GLU A 205 -33.58 16.24 11.33
C GLU A 205 -34.04 17.67 10.97
N LYS A 206 -33.16 18.44 10.32
CA LYS A 206 -33.45 19.82 9.88
C LYS A 206 -34.49 19.89 8.75
N SER A 207 -34.75 18.77 8.07
CA SER A 207 -35.66 18.69 6.94
C SER A 207 -37.00 18.05 7.30
N LEU A 208 -37.18 17.49 8.51
CA LEU A 208 -38.40 16.73 8.87
C LEU A 208 -39.70 17.50 8.68
N ASP A 209 -39.75 18.76 9.12
CA ASP A 209 -40.94 19.61 8.95
C ASP A 209 -41.28 19.86 7.48
N TRP A 210 -40.26 20.05 6.65
CA TRP A 210 -40.44 20.22 5.21
C TRP A 210 -40.91 18.93 4.56
N ILE A 211 -40.32 17.79 4.92
CA ILE A 211 -40.71 16.45 4.45
C ILE A 211 -42.18 16.18 4.79
N ALA A 212 -42.61 16.52 6.01
CA ALA A 212 -43.99 16.35 6.46
C ALA A 212 -44.97 17.16 5.59
N ARG A 213 -44.62 18.40 5.21
CA ARG A 213 -45.45 19.27 4.36
C ARG A 213 -45.62 18.72 2.94
N ILE A 214 -44.57 18.15 2.36
CA ILE A 214 -44.59 17.62 0.99
C ILE A 214 -44.97 16.14 0.91
N ARG A 215 -45.20 15.47 2.03
CA ARG A 215 -45.34 14.00 2.12
C ARG A 215 -46.33 13.37 1.15
N LYS A 216 -47.42 14.08 0.82
CA LYS A 216 -48.46 13.62 -0.12
C LYS A 216 -48.08 13.80 -1.59
N GLN A 217 -47.08 14.63 -1.88
CA GLN A 217 -46.64 15.00 -3.22
C GLN A 217 -45.41 14.21 -3.67
N THR A 218 -44.74 13.51 -2.75
CA THR A 218 -43.51 12.76 -3.01
C THR A 218 -43.62 11.30 -2.61
N ILE A 219 -42.81 10.47 -3.26
CA ILE A 219 -42.48 9.13 -2.78
C ILE A 219 -41.26 9.26 -1.88
N LEU A 220 -41.38 8.80 -0.63
CA LEU A 220 -40.27 8.81 0.31
C LEU A 220 -39.54 7.47 0.24
N MET A 221 -38.25 7.51 -0.09
CA MET A 221 -37.36 6.36 -0.14
C MET A 221 -36.33 6.48 0.99
N ALA A 222 -36.48 5.65 2.02
CA ALA A 222 -35.48 5.55 3.08
C ALA A 222 -34.32 4.64 2.61
N VAL A 223 -33.09 5.11 2.78
CA VAL A 223 -31.88 4.37 2.39
C VAL A 223 -30.96 4.22 3.60
N ASP A 224 -30.72 2.98 4.01
CA ASP A 224 -29.72 2.57 5.00
C ASP A 224 -29.42 1.08 4.82
#